data_AF-A0A931GK50-F1
#
_entry.id   AF-A0A931GK50-F1
#
_cell.length_a   1.000
_cell.length_b   1.000
_cell.length_c   1.000
_cell.angle_alpha   90.00
_cell.angle_beta   90.00
_cell.angle_gamma   90.00
#
_symmetry.space_group_name_H-M   'P 1'
#
loop_
_entity.id
_entity.type
_entity.pdbx_description
1 polymer ?
#
loop_
_entity_poly.entity_id
_entity_poly.type
_entity_poly.pdbx_seq_one_letter_code
_entity_poly.pdbx_strand_id
1 'polypeptide(L)' 'MRDETPDWAKQLQEALEGVTDAFARAGPILTAQGAMGWAYQGEFDKAHAEIAKLPRKQIEILSMSARALAEMADQEARR' A
#
# COMPACT_ATOMS: atom_id res chain seq x y z
N MET A 1 -7.04 5.19 -26.47
CA MET A 1 -7.87 4.28 -25.64
C MET A 1 -8.34 5.10 -24.46
N ARG A 2 -9.57 4.88 -23.95
CA ARG A 2 -10.02 5.64 -22.77
C ARG A 2 -9.10 5.24 -21.60
N ASP A 3 -8.28 6.17 -21.14
CA ASP A 3 -7.61 6.12 -19.84
C ASP A 3 -8.68 6.28 -18.75
N GLU A 4 -9.54 5.28 -18.61
CA GLU A 4 -10.42 5.19 -17.45
C GLU A 4 -9.54 4.78 -16.28
N THR A 5 -9.18 5.77 -15.45
CA THR A 5 -8.47 5.54 -14.19
C THR A 5 -9.18 4.41 -13.43
N PRO A 6 -8.48 3.31 -13.09
CA PRO A 6 -9.09 2.17 -12.44
C PRO A 6 -9.84 2.57 -11.17
N ASP A 7 -10.93 1.88 -10.83
CA ASP A 7 -11.74 2.27 -9.68
C ASP A 7 -10.97 2.19 -8.35
N TRP A 8 -9.96 1.31 -8.25
CA TRP A 8 -9.05 1.27 -7.10
C TRP A 8 -8.23 2.55 -6.95
N ALA A 9 -7.90 3.25 -8.04
CA ALA A 9 -7.08 4.46 -8.01
C ALA A 9 -7.89 5.65 -7.51
N LYS A 10 -9.18 5.72 -7.87
CA LYS A 10 -10.13 6.71 -7.31
C LYS A 10 -10.31 6.48 -5.81
N GLN A 11 -10.52 5.23 -5.40
CA GLN A 11 -10.66 4.86 -3.98
C GLN A 11 -9.38 5.16 -3.17
N LEU A 12 -8.21 4.92 -3.76
CA LEU A 12 -6.93 5.24 -3.12
C LEU A 12 -6.76 6.76 -2.96
N GLN A 13 -7.13 7.54 -3.97
CA GLN A 13 -7.08 9.01 -3.89
C GLN A 13 -7.99 9.55 -2.78
N GLU A 14 -9.25 9.11 -2.72
CA GLU A 14 -10.19 9.49 -1.66
C GLU A 14 -9.68 9.11 -0.27
N ALA A 15 -9.09 7.91 -0.13
CA ALA A 15 -8.54 7.45 1.13
C ALA A 15 -7.31 8.26 1.59
N LEU A 16 -6.49 8.74 0.65
CA LEU A 16 -5.32 9.58 0.91
C LEU A 16 -5.69 11.03 1.25
N GLU A 17 -6.74 11.58 0.63
CA GLU A 17 -7.28 12.91 0.95
C GLU A 17 -7.73 12.99 2.42
N GLY A 18 -8.24 11.89 2.97
CA GLY A 18 -8.62 11.76 4.37
C GLY A 18 -7.46 11.56 5.38
N VAL A 19 -6.20 11.70 4.96
CA VAL A 19 -5.00 11.65 5.81
C VAL A 19 -4.27 12.99 5.66
N THR A 20 -4.59 14.00 6.46
CA THR A 20 -4.15 15.39 6.22
C THR A 20 -2.78 15.76 6.81
N ASP A 21 -2.25 14.99 7.77
CA ASP A 21 -1.01 15.35 8.48
C ASP A 21 0.23 14.63 7.95
N ALA A 22 1.31 15.38 7.70
CA ALA A 22 2.57 14.85 7.17
C ALA A 22 3.20 13.77 8.08
N PHE A 23 3.12 13.94 9.41
CA PHE A 23 3.57 12.93 10.37
C PHE A 23 2.66 11.69 10.38
N ALA A 24 1.35 11.87 10.18
CA ALA A 24 0.41 10.75 10.05
C ALA A 24 0.58 9.96 8.73
N ARG A 25 1.24 10.56 7.72
CA ARG A 25 1.62 9.89 6.46
C ARG A 25 2.98 9.16 6.58
N ALA A 26 3.97 9.79 7.19
CA ALA A 26 5.35 9.28 7.20
C ALA A 26 5.53 7.99 8.03
N GLY A 27 4.92 7.92 9.23
CA GLY A 27 5.03 6.74 10.10
C GLY A 27 4.53 5.45 9.44
N PRO A 28 3.28 5.43 8.93
CA PRO A 28 2.73 4.27 8.25
C PRO A 28 3.52 3.84 7.00
N ILE A 29 4.06 4.80 6.24
CA ILE A 29 4.89 4.50 5.06
C ILE A 29 6.17 3.76 5.48
N LEU A 30 6.85 4.20 6.54
CA LEU A 30 8.06 3.54 7.03
C LEU A 30 7.75 2.13 7.56
N THR A 31 6.66 1.96 8.30
CA THR A 31 6.20 0.65 8.75
C THR A 31 5.89 -0.28 7.58
N ALA A 32 5.20 0.22 6.55
CA ALA A 32 4.91 -0.54 5.34
C ALA A 32 6.19 -0.97 4.59
N GLN A 33 7.17 -0.07 4.46
CA GLN A 33 8.48 -0.41 3.88
C GLN A 33 9.21 -1.48 4.68
N GLY A 34 9.22 -1.39 6.01
CA GLY A 34 9.81 -2.40 6.89
C GLY A 34 9.13 -3.77 6.72
N ALA A 35 7.79 -3.79 6.71
CA ALA A 35 7.02 -5.00 6.49
C ALA A 35 7.31 -5.64 5.12
N MET A 36 7.39 -4.83 4.07
CA MET A 36 7.77 -5.30 2.73
C MET A 36 9.18 -5.89 2.70
N GLY A 37 10.14 -5.27 3.41
CA GLY A 37 11.50 -5.79 3.54
C GLY A 37 11.54 -7.19 4.14
N TRP A 38 10.79 -7.43 5.23
CA TRP A 38 10.65 -8.76 5.81
C TRP A 38 9.96 -9.76 4.87
N ALA A 39 8.87 -9.34 4.21
CA ALA A 39 8.16 -10.19 3.26
C ALA A 39 9.02 -10.59 2.06
N TYR A 40 9.85 -9.67 1.56
CA TYR A 40 10.80 -9.92 0.47
C TYR A 40 11.86 -10.97 0.86
N GLN A 41 12.26 -11.00 2.13
CA GLN A 41 13.18 -12.01 2.67
C GLN A 41 12.49 -13.35 3.01
N GLY A 42 11.18 -13.47 2.81
CA GLY A 42 10.39 -14.65 3.17
C GLY A 42 10.01 -14.72 4.66
N GLU A 43 10.27 -13.68 5.45
CA GLU A 43 9.98 -13.63 6.88
C GLU A 43 8.58 -13.08 7.17
N PHE A 44 7.55 -13.83 6.76
CA PHE A 44 6.15 -13.36 6.80
C PHE A 44 5.62 -13.08 8.21
N ASP A 45 6.09 -13.80 9.24
CA ASP A 45 5.68 -13.54 10.62
C ASP A 45 6.11 -12.15 11.10
N LYS A 46 7.33 -11.72 10.73
CA LYS A 46 7.84 -10.37 11.05
C LYS A 46 7.12 -9.30 10.23
N ALA A 47 6.86 -9.57 8.95
CA ALA A 47 6.06 -8.68 8.12
C ALA A 47 4.65 -8.46 8.71
N HIS A 48 3.99 -9.54 9.15
CA HIS A 48 2.69 -9.47 9.79
C HIS A 48 2.73 -8.68 11.10
N ALA A 49 3.77 -8.90 11.93
CA ALA A 49 3.94 -8.15 13.18
C ALA A 49 4.14 -6.64 12.96
N GLU A 50 4.82 -6.22 11.89
CA GLU A 50 4.93 -4.80 11.53
C GLU A 50 3.59 -4.23 11.04
N ILE A 51 2.88 -4.92 10.15
CA ILE A 51 1.58 -4.49 9.64
C ILE A 51 0.55 -4.35 10.77
N ALA A 52 0.58 -5.25 11.77
CA ALA A 52 -0.33 -5.22 12.92
C ALA A 52 -0.19 -3.96 13.80
N LYS A 53 0.91 -3.20 13.68
CA LYS A 53 1.11 -1.92 14.39
C LYS A 53 0.35 -0.76 13.74
N LEU A 54 -0.14 -0.93 12.53
CA LEU A 54 -0.83 0.12 11.78
C LEU A 54 -2.29 0.26 12.23
N PRO A 55 -2.82 1.50 12.27
CA PRO A 55 -4.26 1.71 12.40
C PRO A 55 -5.02 1.03 11.26
N ARG A 56 -6.22 0.51 11.53
CA ARG A 56 -7.05 -0.19 10.54
C ARG A 56 -7.19 0.56 9.20
N LYS A 57 -7.47 1.86 9.24
CA LYS A 57 -7.56 2.71 8.03
C LYS A 57 -6.28 2.70 7.20
N GLN A 58 -5.11 2.66 7.85
CA GLN A 58 -3.82 2.59 7.16
C GLN A 58 -3.55 1.20 6.57
N ILE A 59 -4.04 0.13 7.21
CA ILE A 59 -4.00 -1.23 6.64
C ILE A 59 -4.86 -1.31 5.38
N GLU A 60 -6.06 -0.70 5.39
CA GLU A 60 -6.94 -0.63 4.22
C GLU A 60 -6.27 0.12 3.05
N ILE A 61 -5.67 1.29 3.33
CA ILE A 61 -4.88 2.05 2.34
C ILE A 61 -3.71 1.21 1.81
N LEU A 62 -2.92 0.59 2.70
CA LEU A 62 -1.78 -0.26 2.32
C LEU A 62 -2.22 -1.43 1.43
N SER A 63 -3.36 -2.06 1.73
CA SER A 63 -3.90 -3.15 0.93
C SER A 63 -4.28 -2.70 -0.48
N MET A 64 -4.94 -1.54 -0.61
CA MET A 64 -5.27 -0.97 -1.93
C MET A 64 -4.01 -0.62 -2.72
N SER A 65 -3.03 0.03 -2.07
CA SER A 65 -1.75 0.37 -2.69
C SER A 65 -0.96 -0.87 -3.13
N ALA A 66 -0.97 -1.95 -2.34
CA ALA A 66 -0.30 -3.21 -2.70
C ALA A 66 -0.95 -3.86 -3.92
N ARG A 67 -2.29 -3.86 -4.02
CA ARG A 67 -3.02 -4.36 -5.20
C ARG A 67 -2.68 -3.56 -6.45
N ALA A 68 -2.70 -2.23 -6.34
CA ALA A 68 -2.30 -1.33 -7.42
C ALA A 68 -0.88 -1.60 -7.92
N LEU A 69 0.06 -1.76 -6.99
CA LEU A 69 1.45 -2.03 -7.30
C LEU A 69 1.62 -3.40 -7.99
N ALA A 70 0.92 -4.43 -7.50
CA ALA A 70 0.94 -5.76 -8.11
C ALA A 70 0.39 -5.72 -9.54
N GLU A 71 -0.73 -5.03 -9.77
CA GLU A 71 -1.30 -4.88 -11.11
C GLU A 71 -0.35 -4.17 -12.07
N MET A 72 0.27 -3.06 -11.63
CA MET A 72 1.27 -2.35 -12.44
C MET A 72 2.51 -3.21 -12.73
N ALA A 73 2.98 -3.99 -11.76
CA ALA A 73 4.10 -4.91 -11.95
C ALA A 73 3.77 -6.02 -12.96
N ASP A 74 2.55 -6.59 -12.89
CA ASP A 74 2.07 -7.58 -13.85
C ASP A 74 1.95 -7.01 -15.27
N GLN A 75 1.51 -5.75 -15.40
CA GLN A 75 1.48 -5.07 -16.69
C GLN A 75 2.89 -4.88 -17.25
N GLU A 76 3.85 -4.48 -16.42
CA GLU A 76 5.24 -4.28 -16.85
C GLU A 76 5.92 -5.62 -17.21
N ALA A 77 5.66 -6.69 -16.46
CA ALA A 77 6.22 -8.01 -16.74
C ALA A 77 5.71 -8.66 -18.04
N ARG A 78 4.61 -8.14 -18.60
CA ARG A 78 4.01 -8.61 -19.86
C ARG A 78 4.42 -7.77 -21.08
N ARG A 79 5.15 -6.68 -20.88
CA ARG A 79 5.71 -5.86 -21.96
C ARG A 79 6.93 -6.55 -22.56
#